data_AF-A0A329QIH8-F1
#
_entry.id   AF-A0A329QIH8-F1
#
_cell.length_a   1.000
_cell.length_b   1.000
_cell.length_c   1.000
_cell.angle_alpha   90.00
_cell.angle_beta   90.00
_cell.angle_gamma   90.00
#
_symmetry.space_group_name_H-M   'P 1'
#
loop_
_entity.id
_entity.type
_entity.pdbx_description
1 polymer ?
#
loop_
_entity_poly.entity_id
_entity_poly.type
_entity_poly.pdbx_seq_one_letter_code
_entity_poly.pdbx_strand_id
1 'polypeptide(L)'
;MVRRGLLATADLELERTQRERKGKAGRYYAPLDPPSEAPALPELSFREALRQEREMLGFYITGHPLDYLSRDIEQGASTSADVRDGVDGRKLTLVGLVLDVEKKSIRNNNTMAKFSVEDSSGRCLAHAFGQVAEGAFDGALARLFGQIVVRDEQPEFRVKKADLLEEW
;
A
#
# COMPACT_ATOMS: atom_id res chain seq x y z
N MET A 1 -0.73 2.04 18.87
CA MET A 1 -0.70 3.06 19.94
C MET A 1 0.62 3.80 20.18
N VAL A 2 1.82 3.21 20.07
CA VAL A 2 3.07 3.88 20.55
C VAL A 2 4.02 4.41 19.45
N ARG A 3 3.81 4.06 18.17
CA ARG A 3 4.85 4.14 17.13
C ARG A 3 5.25 5.57 16.71
N ARG A 4 4.30 6.50 16.59
CA ARG A 4 4.56 7.88 16.15
C ARG A 4 5.25 8.71 17.23
N GLY A 5 4.87 8.50 18.49
CA GLY A 5 5.56 9.10 19.64
C GLY A 5 7.02 8.67 19.70
N LEU A 6 7.29 7.38 19.43
CA LEU A 6 8.64 6.81 19.46
C LEU A 6 9.56 7.34 18.34
N LEU A 7 9.01 7.54 17.13
CA LEU A 7 9.76 8.15 16.01
C LEU A 7 10.09 9.62 16.28
N ALA A 8 9.12 10.39 16.79
CA ALA A 8 9.34 11.79 17.13
C ALA A 8 10.40 11.97 18.23
N THR A 9 10.45 11.07 19.22
CA THR A 9 11.51 11.07 20.23
C THR A 9 12.88 10.76 19.63
N ALA A 10 12.97 9.84 18.68
CA ALA A 10 14.25 9.50 18.03
C ALA A 10 14.81 10.67 17.20
N ASP A 11 13.96 11.35 16.42
CA ASP A 11 14.37 12.53 15.64
C ASP A 11 14.82 13.69 16.55
N LEU A 12 14.10 13.92 17.64
CA LEU A 12 14.47 14.91 18.67
C LEU A 12 15.82 14.60 19.32
N GLU A 13 16.13 13.33 19.59
CA GLU A 13 17.42 12.93 20.14
C GLU A 13 18.56 13.07 19.12
N LEU A 14 18.30 12.78 17.84
CA LEU A 14 19.29 12.98 16.77
C LEU A 14 19.66 14.46 16.60
N GLU A 15 18.67 15.36 16.57
CA GLU A 15 18.92 16.81 16.48
C GLU A 15 19.68 17.35 17.70
N ARG A 16 19.36 16.86 18.91
CA ARG A 16 20.05 17.23 20.16
C ARG A 16 21.50 16.79 20.14
N THR A 17 21.76 15.54 19.74
CA THR A 17 23.13 15.00 19.58
C THR A 17 23.94 15.79 18.54
N GLN A 18 23.32 16.20 17.43
CA GLN A 18 24.00 16.99 16.39
C GLN A 18 24.27 18.45 16.82
N ARG A 19 23.38 19.07 17.61
CA ARG A 19 23.61 20.42 18.19
C ARG A 19 24.71 20.40 19.24
N GLU A 20 24.80 19.36 20.05
CA GLU A 20 25.84 19.22 21.08
C GLU A 20 27.24 18.97 20.49
N ARG A 21 27.34 18.24 19.36
CA ARG A 21 28.63 18.07 18.66
C ARG A 21 29.23 19.38 18.12
N LYS A 22 28.42 20.43 17.95
CA LYS A 22 28.89 21.77 17.55
C LYS A 22 29.23 22.69 18.74
N GLY A 23 28.94 22.27 19.97
CA GLY A 23 29.05 23.11 21.17
C GLY A 23 29.94 22.53 22.26
N LYS A 24 31.27 22.66 22.08
CA LYS A 24 32.33 22.60 23.11
C LYS A 24 32.48 21.32 23.95
N ALA A 25 33.74 20.91 24.02
CA ALA A 25 34.28 19.90 24.91
C ALA A 25 33.94 20.14 26.40
N GLY A 26 33.59 19.06 27.09
CA GLY A 26 33.78 18.91 28.53
C GLY A 26 32.66 19.45 29.42
N ARG A 27 31.70 18.60 29.79
CA ARG A 27 31.11 18.50 31.14
C ARG A 27 30.11 17.33 31.20
N TYR A 28 30.32 16.45 32.19
CA TYR A 28 29.42 15.47 32.81
C TYR A 28 28.33 14.80 31.95
N TYR A 29 28.46 13.49 31.76
CA TYR A 29 27.32 12.61 31.49
C TYR A 29 26.44 12.58 32.75
N ALA A 30 25.49 13.51 32.87
CA ALA A 30 24.31 13.25 33.69
C ALA A 30 23.45 12.22 32.93
N PRO A 31 22.95 11.14 33.55
CA PRO A 31 21.92 10.32 32.94
C PRO A 31 20.76 11.24 32.58
N LEU A 32 20.52 11.42 31.28
CA LEU A 32 19.34 12.10 30.81
C LEU A 32 18.19 11.13 31.04
N ASP A 33 17.33 11.43 32.00
CA ASP A 33 16.06 10.70 32.12
C ASP A 33 15.33 10.84 30.77
N PRO A 34 14.91 9.73 30.15
CA PRO A 34 14.14 9.81 28.91
C PRO A 34 12.90 10.67 29.17
N PRO A 35 12.50 11.53 28.22
CA PRO A 35 11.31 12.36 28.39
C PRO A 35 10.11 11.48 28.79
N SER A 36 9.49 11.81 29.92
CA SER A 36 8.49 10.99 30.60
C SER A 36 7.26 10.67 29.75
N GLU A 37 6.97 11.46 28.71
CA GLU A 37 5.86 11.23 27.80
C GLU A 37 6.27 11.61 26.38
N ALA A 38 6.09 10.65 25.46
CA ALA A 38 6.19 10.92 24.04
C ALA A 38 5.09 11.90 23.64
N PRO A 39 5.36 12.86 22.73
CA PRO A 39 4.35 13.81 22.30
C PRO A 39 3.14 13.06 21.72
N ALA A 40 1.95 13.37 22.24
CA ALA A 40 0.69 12.82 21.77
C ALA A 40 0.38 13.39 20.37
N LEU A 41 1.04 12.82 19.36
CA LEU A 41 0.76 13.10 17.97
C LEU A 41 -0.48 12.31 17.54
N PRO A 42 -1.30 12.84 16.61
CA PRO A 42 -2.41 12.09 16.06
C PRO A 42 -1.90 10.76 15.51
N GLU A 43 -2.60 9.66 15.74
CA GLU A 43 -2.18 8.38 15.17
C GLU A 43 -2.16 8.48 13.63
N LEU A 44 -1.27 7.70 13.01
CA LEU A 44 -1.26 7.59 11.57
C LEU A 44 -2.60 6.98 11.13
N SER A 45 -3.13 7.46 10.01
CA SER A 45 -4.20 6.72 9.33
C SER A 45 -3.69 5.31 9.00
N PHE A 46 -4.60 4.35 8.94
CA PHE A 46 -4.24 2.96 8.62
C PHE A 46 -3.43 2.87 7.31
N ARG A 47 -3.71 3.73 6.32
CA ARG A 47 -2.97 3.85 5.06
C ARG A 47 -1.55 4.32 5.26
N GLU A 48 -1.35 5.33 6.10
CA GLU A 48 0.00 5.85 6.38
C GLU A 48 0.82 4.84 7.18
N ALA A 49 0.19 4.12 8.11
CA ALA A 49 0.83 3.05 8.85
C ALA A 49 1.26 1.90 7.92
N LEU A 50 0.37 1.43 7.04
CA LEU A 50 0.65 0.39 6.06
C LEU A 50 1.73 0.83 5.05
N ARG A 51 1.65 2.07 4.55
CA ARG A 51 2.66 2.61 3.65
C ARG A 51 4.01 2.68 4.33
N GLN A 52 4.08 3.16 5.57
CA GLN A 52 5.33 3.22 6.33
C GLN A 52 5.86 1.83 6.67
N GLU A 53 5.02 0.88 7.04
CA GLU A 53 5.44 -0.51 7.25
C GLU A 53 6.09 -1.08 5.99
N ARG A 54 5.44 -0.89 4.85
CA ARG A 54 6.01 -1.37 3.58
C ARG A 54 7.27 -0.61 3.18
N GLU A 55 7.33 0.70 3.36
CA GLU A 55 8.48 1.52 3.00
C GLU A 55 9.71 1.25 3.89
N MET A 56 9.49 1.03 5.19
CA MET A 56 10.57 0.80 6.15
C MET A 56 11.06 -0.66 6.19
N LEU A 57 10.16 -1.62 6.01
CA LEU A 57 10.43 -3.04 6.25
C LEU A 57 10.35 -3.89 4.98
N GLY A 58 9.62 -3.43 3.96
CA GLY A 58 9.34 -4.19 2.74
C GLY A 58 8.22 -5.22 2.86
N PHE A 59 7.62 -5.39 4.06
CA PHE A 59 6.52 -6.32 4.32
C PHE A 59 5.64 -5.85 5.49
N TYR A 60 4.40 -6.33 5.55
CA TYR A 60 3.44 -6.01 6.61
C TYR A 60 3.65 -6.92 7.83
N ILE A 61 3.93 -6.34 9.00
CA ILE A 61 4.12 -7.12 10.26
C ILE A 61 2.80 -7.25 11.02
N THR A 62 1.92 -6.25 10.89
CA THR A 62 0.64 -6.23 11.61
C THR A 62 -0.47 -7.06 10.96
N GLY A 63 -0.21 -7.69 9.81
CA GLY A 63 -1.19 -8.42 8.99
C GLY A 63 -1.34 -7.78 7.61
N HIS A 64 -1.74 -8.57 6.60
CA HIS A 64 -1.99 -8.04 5.27
C HIS A 64 -3.22 -7.11 5.32
N PRO A 65 -3.27 -5.99 4.58
CA PRO A 65 -4.45 -5.12 4.54
C PRO A 65 -5.76 -5.84 4.20
N LEU A 66 -5.66 -6.97 3.49
CA LEU A 66 -6.80 -7.83 3.13
C LEU A 66 -7.35 -8.62 4.32
N ASP A 67 -6.55 -8.88 5.36
CA ASP A 67 -6.97 -9.67 6.53
C ASP A 67 -8.16 -9.03 7.28
N TYR A 68 -8.39 -7.73 7.07
CA TYR A 68 -9.48 -6.96 7.66
C TYR A 68 -10.79 -7.04 6.86
N LEU A 69 -10.78 -7.61 5.65
CA LEU A 69 -11.99 -7.76 4.82
C LEU A 69 -12.87 -8.91 5.31
N SER A 70 -14.18 -8.77 5.12
CA SER A 70 -15.11 -9.84 5.51
C SER A 70 -14.83 -11.13 4.74
N ARG A 71 -14.85 -12.26 5.43
CA ARG A 71 -14.60 -13.59 4.85
C ARG A 71 -15.54 -13.89 3.67
N ASP A 72 -16.74 -13.34 3.63
CA ASP A 72 -17.70 -13.50 2.53
C ASP A 72 -17.29 -12.74 1.26
N ILE A 73 -16.55 -11.64 1.38
CA ILE A 73 -15.99 -10.89 0.24
C ILE A 73 -14.81 -11.66 -0.38
N GLU A 74 -14.03 -12.35 0.44
CA GLU A 74 -12.92 -13.21 -0.01
C GLU A 74 -13.41 -14.55 -0.57
N GLN A 75 -14.51 -15.09 -0.05
CA GLN A 75 -15.07 -16.36 -0.50
C GLN A 75 -15.44 -16.29 -1.99
N GLY A 76 -14.65 -17.00 -2.81
CA GLY A 76 -14.84 -17.07 -4.27
C GLY A 76 -14.06 -16.02 -5.06
N ALA A 77 -13.22 -15.21 -4.42
CA ALA A 77 -12.21 -14.43 -5.10
C ALA A 77 -11.05 -15.35 -5.57
N SER A 78 -10.60 -15.12 -6.80
CA SER A 78 -9.33 -15.64 -7.29
C SER A 78 -8.17 -14.85 -6.72
N THR A 79 -6.98 -15.43 -6.76
CA THR A 79 -5.76 -14.79 -6.25
C THR A 79 -4.93 -14.16 -7.36
N SER A 80 -3.92 -13.38 -7.00
CA SER A 80 -2.93 -12.86 -7.94
C SER A 80 -2.16 -13.98 -8.65
N ALA A 81 -2.02 -15.15 -8.01
CA ALA A 81 -1.43 -16.34 -8.62
C ALA A 81 -2.32 -16.91 -9.74
N ASP A 82 -3.65 -16.93 -9.57
CA ASP A 82 -4.59 -17.33 -10.64
C ASP A 82 -4.45 -16.47 -11.90
N VAL A 83 -4.06 -15.20 -11.74
CA VAL A 83 -3.77 -14.30 -12.87
C VAL A 83 -2.45 -14.69 -13.53
N ARG A 84 -1.37 -14.82 -12.75
CA ARG A 84 -0.02 -15.13 -13.26
C ARG A 84 0.06 -16.47 -14.00
N ASP A 85 -0.67 -17.46 -13.52
CA ASP A 85 -0.65 -18.83 -14.08
C ASP A 85 -1.87 -19.09 -14.99
N GLY A 86 -2.70 -18.07 -15.21
CA GLY A 86 -3.96 -18.23 -15.90
C GLY A 86 -3.86 -18.08 -17.42
N VAL A 87 -4.94 -18.49 -18.08
CA VAL A 87 -5.07 -18.47 -19.54
C VAL A 87 -5.85 -17.26 -20.03
N ASP A 88 -5.53 -16.83 -21.25
CA ASP A 88 -6.21 -15.70 -21.90
C ASP A 88 -7.74 -15.88 -21.92
N GLY A 89 -8.46 -14.81 -21.61
CA GLY A 89 -9.92 -14.79 -21.61
C GLY A 89 -10.61 -15.35 -20.36
N ARG A 90 -9.89 -16.02 -19.44
CA ARG A 90 -10.49 -16.49 -18.16
C ARG A 90 -11.03 -15.31 -17.37
N LYS A 91 -12.31 -15.35 -17.03
CA LYS A 91 -12.95 -14.35 -16.16
C LYS A 91 -12.71 -14.71 -14.71
N LEU A 92 -12.38 -13.71 -13.90
CA LEU A 92 -12.19 -13.87 -12.47
C LEU A 92 -12.51 -12.59 -11.72
N THR A 93 -12.65 -12.75 -10.40
CA THR A 93 -12.79 -11.64 -9.45
C THR A 93 -11.58 -11.66 -8.55
N LEU A 94 -10.84 -10.57 -8.48
CA LEU A 94 -9.67 -10.41 -7.64
C LEU A 94 -9.98 -9.38 -6.56
N VAL A 95 -9.56 -9.65 -5.33
CA VAL A 95 -9.66 -8.70 -4.22
C VAL A 95 -8.25 -8.38 -3.77
N GLY A 96 -7.88 -7.10 -3.73
CA GLY A 96 -6.50 -6.73 -3.52
C GLY A 96 -6.28 -5.25 -3.24
N LEU A 97 -5.05 -4.95 -2.84
CA LEU A 97 -4.54 -3.60 -2.69
C LEU A 97 -4.00 -3.10 -4.03
N VAL A 98 -4.49 -1.94 -4.48
CA VAL A 98 -4.07 -1.29 -5.73
C VAL A 98 -2.82 -0.45 -5.49
N LEU A 99 -1.80 -0.62 -6.33
CA LEU A 99 -0.47 -0.06 -6.17
C LEU A 99 0.18 0.30 -7.50
N ASP A 100 1.15 1.21 -7.48
CA ASP A 100 1.92 1.69 -8.63
C ASP A 100 1.01 2.13 -9.79
N VAL A 101 0.02 2.99 -9.47
CA VAL A 101 -0.95 3.46 -10.47
C VAL A 101 -0.33 4.48 -11.42
N GLU A 102 -0.18 4.08 -12.68
CA GLU A 102 0.24 4.91 -13.80
C GLU A 102 -0.94 5.19 -14.75
N LYS A 103 -1.42 6.44 -14.76
CA LYS A 103 -2.47 6.88 -15.68
C LYS A 103 -1.88 7.46 -16.95
N LYS A 104 -2.46 7.09 -18.09
CA LYS A 104 -2.11 7.59 -19.42
C LYS A 104 -3.37 7.91 -20.22
N SER A 105 -3.45 9.13 -20.73
CA SER A 105 -4.47 9.49 -21.71
C SER A 105 -4.22 8.76 -23.03
N ILE A 106 -5.26 8.12 -23.58
CA ILE A 106 -5.22 7.42 -24.86
C ILE A 106 -6.08 8.15 -25.90
N ARG A 107 -5.96 7.73 -27.18
CA ARG A 107 -6.78 8.26 -28.27
C ARG A 107 -8.28 8.11 -27.94
N ASN A 108 -9.08 9.08 -28.37
CA ASN A 108 -10.53 9.20 -28.12
C ASN A 108 -10.92 9.72 -26.72
N ASN A 109 -10.10 10.59 -26.12
CA ASN A 109 -10.37 11.21 -24.82
C ASN A 109 -10.68 10.19 -23.71
N ASN A 110 -10.05 9.02 -23.80
CA ASN A 110 -10.24 7.94 -22.84
C ASN A 110 -8.98 7.81 -21.98
N THR A 111 -9.16 7.36 -20.74
CA THR A 111 -8.07 7.20 -19.77
C THR A 111 -7.71 5.72 -19.68
N MET A 112 -6.42 5.39 -19.67
CA MET A 112 -5.91 4.05 -19.38
C MET A 112 -5.10 4.13 -18.08
N ALA A 113 -5.26 3.14 -17.21
CA ALA A 113 -4.43 3.00 -16.02
C ALA A 113 -3.75 1.66 -16.05
N LYS A 114 -2.42 1.64 -15.89
CA LYS A 114 -1.66 0.46 -15.51
C LYS A 114 -1.37 0.53 -14.04
N PHE A 115 -1.54 -0.59 -13.36
CA PHE A 115 -1.27 -0.69 -11.93
C PHE A 115 -1.03 -2.15 -11.59
N SER A 116 -0.72 -2.38 -10.34
CA SER A 116 -0.51 -3.70 -9.80
C SER A 116 -1.48 -3.94 -8.66
N VAL A 117 -1.86 -5.20 -8.49
CA VAL A 117 -2.78 -5.62 -7.44
C VAL A 117 -2.04 -6.62 -6.57
N GLU A 118 -2.01 -6.34 -5.28
CA GLU A 118 -1.34 -7.16 -4.27
C GLU A 118 -2.37 -7.85 -3.37
N ASP A 119 -2.17 -9.15 -3.18
CA ASP A 119 -2.92 -9.98 -2.27
C ASP A 119 -1.99 -10.90 -1.45
N SER A 120 -2.59 -11.77 -0.63
CA SER A 120 -1.84 -12.74 0.18
C SER A 120 -1.00 -13.74 -0.64
N SER A 121 -1.25 -13.88 -1.95
CA SER A 121 -0.52 -14.75 -2.87
C SER A 121 0.56 -14.00 -3.68
N GLY A 122 0.71 -12.70 -3.43
CA GLY A 122 1.70 -11.83 -4.06
C GLY A 122 1.07 -10.77 -4.96
N ARG A 123 1.72 -10.49 -6.10
CA ARG A 123 1.36 -9.35 -6.96
C ARG A 123 1.10 -9.79 -8.39
N CYS A 124 0.15 -9.13 -9.05
CA CYS A 124 -0.07 -9.28 -10.50
C CYS A 124 -0.23 -7.91 -11.18
N LEU A 125 0.11 -7.85 -12.47
CA LEU A 125 -0.09 -6.65 -13.29
C LEU A 125 -1.55 -6.55 -13.73
N ALA A 126 -2.11 -5.35 -13.69
CA ALA A 126 -3.47 -5.06 -14.08
C ALA A 126 -3.55 -3.80 -14.93
N HIS A 127 -4.59 -3.72 -15.76
CA HIS A 127 -4.90 -2.50 -16.49
C HIS A 127 -6.41 -2.27 -16.58
N ALA A 128 -6.79 -1.00 -16.60
CA ALA A 128 -8.17 -0.55 -16.72
C ALA A 128 -8.30 0.57 -17.75
N PHE A 129 -9.54 0.85 -18.17
CA PHE A 129 -9.86 1.94 -19.09
C PHE A 129 -11.07 2.75 -18.58
N GLY A 130 -11.21 3.98 -19.08
CA GLY A 130 -12.35 4.87 -18.79
C GLY A 130 -12.50 5.18 -17.32
N GLN A 131 -13.74 5.12 -16.82
CA GLN A 131 -14.07 5.45 -15.44
C GLN A 131 -13.30 4.63 -14.41
N VAL A 132 -13.04 3.33 -14.69
CA VAL A 132 -12.27 2.47 -13.78
C VAL A 132 -10.81 2.94 -13.71
N ALA A 133 -10.23 3.36 -14.84
CA ALA A 133 -8.89 3.93 -14.86
C ALA A 133 -8.82 5.29 -14.14
N GLU A 134 -9.85 6.12 -14.31
CA GLU A 134 -9.95 7.43 -13.65
C GLU A 134 -10.06 7.30 -12.13
N GLY A 135 -10.84 6.32 -11.65
CA GLY A 135 -11.01 6.02 -10.23
C GLY A 135 -9.87 5.24 -9.58
N ALA A 136 -8.87 4.77 -10.33
CA ALA A 136 -7.74 4.04 -9.75
C ALA A 136 -6.80 4.98 -8.96
N PHE A 137 -6.37 4.59 -7.77
CA PHE A 137 -5.37 5.31 -6.98
C PHE A 137 -4.61 4.36 -6.05
N ASP A 138 -3.39 4.75 -5.66
CA ASP A 138 -2.55 3.94 -4.79
C ASP A 138 -3.11 3.83 -3.37
N GLY A 139 -3.11 2.61 -2.84
CA GLY A 139 -3.61 2.28 -1.52
C GLY A 139 -5.10 1.94 -1.47
N ALA A 140 -5.78 1.88 -2.62
CA ALA A 140 -7.18 1.47 -2.67
C ALA A 140 -7.32 -0.04 -2.40
N LEU A 141 -8.15 -0.41 -1.43
CA LEU A 141 -8.65 -1.78 -1.28
C LEU A 141 -9.87 -1.95 -2.17
N ALA A 142 -9.77 -2.84 -3.16
CA ALA A 142 -10.81 -2.97 -4.17
C ALA A 142 -11.10 -4.43 -4.55
N ARG A 143 -12.37 -4.68 -4.85
CA ARG A 143 -12.84 -5.87 -5.55
C ARG A 143 -12.91 -5.57 -7.03
N LEU A 144 -12.10 -6.28 -7.79
CA LEU A 144 -11.88 -6.05 -9.21
C LEU A 144 -12.44 -7.21 -10.01
N PHE A 145 -13.33 -6.90 -10.95
CA PHE A 145 -13.93 -7.88 -11.85
C PHE A 145 -13.35 -7.71 -13.23
N GLY A 146 -12.91 -8.81 -13.82
CA GLY A 146 -12.18 -8.72 -15.08
C GLY A 146 -11.94 -10.06 -15.74
N GLN A 147 -10.96 -10.04 -16.63
CA GLN A 147 -10.48 -11.23 -17.29
C GLN A 147 -8.98 -11.15 -17.48
N ILE A 148 -8.34 -12.30 -17.56
CA ILE A 148 -6.93 -12.41 -17.91
C ILE A 148 -6.79 -12.06 -19.40
N VAL A 149 -5.78 -11.26 -19.70
CA VAL A 149 -5.36 -10.92 -21.05
C VAL A 149 -3.87 -11.20 -21.14
N VAL A 150 -3.47 -12.13 -21.99
CA VAL A 150 -2.04 -12.44 -22.19
C VAL A 150 -1.48 -11.52 -23.27
N ARG A 151 -0.46 -10.73 -22.93
CA ARG A 151 0.29 -9.88 -23.85
C ARG A 151 1.77 -10.19 -23.74
N ASP A 152 2.44 -10.38 -24.87
CA ASP A 152 3.88 -10.70 -24.91
C ASP A 152 4.26 -11.85 -23.96
N GLU A 153 3.42 -12.90 -23.94
CA GLU A 153 3.53 -14.08 -23.04
C GLU A 153 3.39 -13.79 -21.54
N GLN A 154 3.01 -12.57 -21.16
CA GLN A 154 2.80 -12.16 -19.79
C GLN A 154 1.30 -11.97 -19.50
N PRO A 155 0.73 -12.75 -18.56
CA PRO A 155 -0.67 -12.58 -18.16
C PRO A 155 -0.89 -11.26 -17.41
N GLU A 156 -1.80 -10.44 -17.91
CA GLU A 156 -2.27 -9.21 -17.27
C GLU A 156 -3.74 -9.33 -16.89
N PHE A 157 -4.15 -8.71 -15.79
CA PHE A 157 -5.54 -8.64 -15.41
C PHE A 157 -6.22 -7.39 -16.00
N ARG A 158 -7.10 -7.59 -16.99
CA ARG A 158 -7.91 -6.51 -17.54
C ARG A 158 -9.15 -6.30 -16.68
N VAL A 159 -9.17 -5.21 -15.94
CA VAL A 159 -10.29 -4.83 -15.07
C VAL A 159 -11.40 -4.20 -15.90
N LYS A 160 -12.64 -4.69 -15.71
CA LYS A 160 -13.86 -4.18 -16.36
C LYS A 160 -14.77 -3.42 -15.39
N LYS A 161 -14.76 -3.81 -14.11
CA LYS A 161 -15.50 -3.15 -13.03
C LYS A 161 -14.64 -3.21 -11.77
N ALA A 162 -14.67 -2.15 -10.98
CA ALA A 162 -14.04 -2.09 -9.67
C ALA A 162 -15.07 -1.60 -8.65
N ASP A 163 -15.14 -2.27 -7.52
CA ASP A 163 -15.90 -1.85 -6.35
C ASP A 163 -14.89 -1.57 -5.23
N LEU A 164 -14.87 -0.34 -4.71
CA LEU A 164 -14.07 0.01 -3.54
C LEU A 164 -14.65 -0.68 -2.32
N LEU A 165 -13.80 -1.35 -1.55
CA LEU A 165 -14.23 -2.14 -0.39
C LEU A 165 -14.15 -1.37 0.91
N GLU A 166 -13.37 -0.30 0.94
CA GLU A 166 -13.45 0.73 1.94
C GLU A 166 -13.49 2.09 1.25
N GLU A 167 -14.48 2.90 1.61
CA GLU A 167 -14.42 4.34 1.38
C GLU A 167 -13.56 4.94 2.49
N TRP A 168 -12.50 5.65 2.09
CA TRP A 168 -11.60 6.38 2.99
C TRP A 168 -11.85 7.88 2.87
#